data_AF-U2RYN8-F1
#
_entry.id   AF-U2RYN8-F1
#
_cell.length_a   1.000
_cell.length_b   1.000
_cell.length_c   1.000
_cell.angle_alpha   90.00
_cell.angle_beta   90.00
_cell.angle_gamma   90.00
#
_symmetry.space_group_name_H-M   'P 1'
#
loop_
_entity.id
_entity.type
_entity.pdbx_description
1 polymer ?
#
loop_
_entity_poly.entity_id
_entity_poly.type
_entity_poly.pdbx_seq_one_letter_code
_entity_poly.pdbx_strand_id
1 'polypeptide(L)'
;MTGRSGRSRSEEARVAILEATARLFATRGYDHLTIEGVAAEAGVGKQTIYRWWGSKSELVVDCLVEGVLMPEPLIPPDTGDLRADLVSWLHDVFHVLQRSEGENLIRSFAAAAAENAEVTRRIRDKLGAGSALSARLESAVAAGQLAPTVPMSEFGEVLVGAIILRALARVETDDASAERLIAVVLDGPALDR
;
A
#
# COMPACT_ATOMS: atom_id res chain seq x y z
N MET A 1 14.87 19.16 34.76
CA MET A 1 13.85 19.21 33.67
C MET A 1 14.56 19.26 32.32
N THR A 2 15.07 18.14 31.81
CA THR A 2 15.83 18.13 30.54
C THR A 2 15.71 16.75 29.88
N GLY A 3 14.73 16.60 28.98
CA GLY A 3 14.52 15.33 28.26
C GLY A 3 13.47 15.40 27.14
N ARG A 4 12.70 16.49 27.04
CA ARG A 4 11.59 16.61 26.08
C ARG A 4 12.00 17.24 24.74
N SER A 5 13.05 18.07 24.73
CA SER A 5 13.50 18.83 23.53
C SER A 5 14.23 17.99 22.48
N GLY A 6 15.01 16.98 22.90
CA GLY A 6 15.71 16.10 21.95
C GLY A 6 14.76 15.16 21.20
N ARG A 7 13.69 14.69 21.86
CA ARG A 7 12.69 13.80 21.26
C ARG A 7 11.79 14.53 20.27
N SER A 8 11.40 15.77 20.55
CA SER A 8 10.60 16.58 19.61
C SER A 8 11.37 16.91 18.34
N ARG A 9 12.63 17.38 18.46
CA ARG A 9 13.49 17.67 17.30
C ARG A 9 13.81 16.44 16.46
N SER A 10 13.89 15.26 17.08
CA SER A 10 14.09 14.01 16.37
C SER A 10 12.86 13.62 15.55
N GLU A 11 11.66 13.82 16.09
CA GLU A 11 10.40 13.55 15.38
C GLU A 11 10.16 14.55 14.25
N GLU A 12 10.41 15.84 14.48
CA GLU A 12 10.34 16.88 13.44
C GLU A 12 11.23 16.53 12.23
N ALA A 13 12.46 16.06 12.49
CA ALA A 13 13.36 15.60 11.44
C ALA A 13 12.82 14.34 10.73
N ARG A 14 12.23 13.39 11.47
CA ARG A 14 11.62 12.18 10.88
C ARG A 14 10.50 12.56 9.91
N VAL A 15 9.58 13.41 10.33
CA VAL A 15 8.45 13.89 9.50
C VAL A 15 8.98 14.62 8.26
N ALA A 16 9.93 15.54 8.42
CA ALA A 16 10.54 16.26 7.29
C ALA A 16 11.17 15.32 6.25
N ILE A 17 11.81 14.23 6.70
CA ILE A 17 12.38 13.21 5.83
C ILE A 17 11.29 12.44 5.07
N LEU A 18 10.21 12.05 5.73
CA LEU A 18 9.09 11.35 5.08
C LEU A 18 8.43 12.21 4.00
N GLU A 19 8.15 13.48 4.31
CA GLU A 19 7.57 14.42 3.36
C GLU A 19 8.48 14.71 2.17
N ALA A 20 9.78 14.94 2.42
CA ALA A 20 10.78 15.11 1.36
C ALA A 20 10.86 13.89 0.45
N THR A 21 10.82 12.69 1.05
CA THR A 21 10.82 11.43 0.31
C THR A 21 9.59 11.33 -0.57
N ALA A 22 8.40 11.60 -0.05
CA ALA A 22 7.16 11.54 -0.82
C ALA A 22 7.16 12.52 -2.00
N ARG A 23 7.61 13.77 -1.80
CA ARG A 23 7.74 14.77 -2.87
C ARG A 23 8.71 14.33 -3.98
N LEU A 24 9.89 13.85 -3.58
CA LEU A 24 10.89 13.39 -4.54
C LEU A 24 10.44 12.11 -5.27
N PHE A 25 9.77 11.21 -4.57
CA PHE A 25 9.22 9.99 -5.14
C PHE A 25 8.15 10.30 -6.19
N ALA A 26 7.21 11.19 -5.88
CA ALA A 26 6.15 11.59 -6.82
C ALA A 26 6.72 12.27 -8.08
N THR A 27 7.80 13.03 -7.95
CA THR A 27 8.39 13.81 -9.06
C THR A 27 9.44 13.05 -9.87
N ARG A 28 10.18 12.12 -9.26
CA ARG A 28 11.34 11.46 -9.89
C ARG A 28 11.21 9.93 -9.97
N GLY A 29 10.27 9.35 -9.24
CA GLY A 29 10.12 7.90 -9.12
C GLY A 29 11.18 7.24 -8.24
N TYR A 30 11.05 5.92 -8.08
CA TYR A 30 11.88 5.14 -7.16
C TYR A 30 13.36 5.07 -7.60
N ASP A 31 13.62 4.95 -8.90
CA ASP A 31 14.97 4.72 -9.43
C ASP A 31 15.88 5.94 -9.26
N HIS A 32 15.32 7.14 -9.41
CA HIS A 32 16.05 8.42 -9.29
C HIS A 32 15.99 9.02 -7.87
N LEU A 33 15.28 8.38 -6.94
CA LEU A 33 15.31 8.75 -5.53
C LEU A 33 16.65 8.33 -4.92
N THR A 34 17.32 9.27 -4.24
CA THR A 34 18.61 9.06 -3.55
C THR A 34 18.54 9.55 -2.10
N ILE A 35 19.28 8.91 -1.20
CA ILE A 35 19.35 9.32 0.21
C ILE A 35 19.98 10.72 0.33
N GLU A 36 20.98 11.03 -0.49
CA GLU A 36 21.55 12.37 -0.62
C GLU A 36 20.50 13.41 -1.01
N GLY A 37 19.68 13.11 -2.01
CA GLY A 37 18.62 14.00 -2.48
C GLY A 37 17.57 14.24 -1.40
N VAL A 38 17.14 13.18 -0.70
CA VAL A 38 16.20 13.29 0.43
C VAL A 38 16.80 14.12 1.56
N ALA A 39 18.07 13.90 1.91
CA ALA A 39 18.75 14.65 2.97
C ALA A 39 18.80 16.15 2.64
N ALA A 40 19.14 16.49 1.39
CA ALA A 40 19.18 17.87 0.92
C ALA A 40 17.79 18.53 0.95
N GLU A 41 16.76 17.85 0.44
CA GLU A 41 15.37 18.33 0.44
C GLU A 41 14.80 18.49 1.85
N ALA A 42 15.10 17.57 2.76
CA ALA A 42 14.65 17.64 4.16
C ALA A 42 15.50 18.58 5.05
N GLY A 43 16.62 19.10 4.54
CA GLY A 43 17.52 19.96 5.32
C GLY A 43 18.25 19.23 6.46
N VAL A 44 18.52 17.93 6.30
CA VAL A 44 19.17 17.09 7.32
C VAL A 44 20.46 16.44 6.80
N GLY A 45 21.28 15.90 7.70
CA GLY A 45 22.44 15.08 7.31
C GLY A 45 22.04 13.64 7.00
N LYS A 46 22.78 12.95 6.12
CA LYS A 46 22.56 11.52 5.81
C LYS A 46 22.52 10.62 7.04
N GLN A 47 23.37 10.90 8.03
CA GLN A 47 23.40 10.13 9.29
C GLN A 47 22.08 10.25 10.08
N THR A 48 21.35 11.35 9.90
CA THR A 48 20.02 11.52 10.50
C THR A 48 19.02 10.56 9.87
N ILE A 49 19.08 10.33 8.56
CA ILE A 49 18.24 9.36 7.85
C ILE A 49 18.62 7.92 8.26
N TYR A 50 19.91 7.57 8.18
CA TYR A 50 20.38 6.21 8.50
C TYR A 50 20.16 5.79 9.96
N ARG A 51 19.88 6.74 10.86
CA ARG A 51 19.47 6.43 12.24
C ARG A 51 18.10 5.74 12.30
N TRP A 52 17.23 6.01 11.34
CA TRP A 52 15.85 5.51 11.31
C TRP A 52 15.64 4.41 10.26
N TRP A 53 16.27 4.55 9.09
CA TRP A 53 16.07 3.65 7.96
C TRP A 53 17.41 3.09 7.47
N GLY A 54 17.52 1.77 7.42
CA GLY A 54 18.72 1.06 6.95
C GLY A 54 18.89 1.12 5.43
N SER A 55 17.82 1.38 4.68
CA SER A 55 17.84 1.44 3.21
C SER A 55 16.85 2.46 2.64
N LYS A 56 17.00 2.78 1.35
CA LYS A 56 16.04 3.58 0.59
C LYS A 56 14.66 2.89 0.52
N SER A 57 14.63 1.57 0.35
CA SER A 57 13.39 0.79 0.28
C SER A 57 12.61 0.87 1.60
N GLU A 58 13.30 0.74 2.74
CA GLU A 58 12.69 0.86 4.07
C GLU A 58 12.08 2.24 4.29
N LEU A 59 12.79 3.31 3.92
CA LEU A 59 12.28 4.68 3.99
C LEU A 59 11.02 4.89 3.13
N VAL A 60 11.02 4.40 1.89
CA VAL A 60 9.85 4.51 0.99
C VAL A 60 8.66 3.74 1.54
N VAL A 61 8.88 2.54 2.09
CA VAL A 61 7.79 1.75 2.69
C VAL A 61 7.21 2.43 3.92
N ASP A 62 8.04 3.00 4.79
CA ASP A 62 7.53 3.77 5.93
C ASP A 62 6.70 4.98 5.45
N CYS A 63 7.08 5.67 4.37
CA CYS A 63 6.25 6.74 3.80
C CYS A 63 4.88 6.23 3.33
N LEU A 64 4.78 4.99 2.85
CA LEU A 64 3.50 4.38 2.48
C LEU A 64 2.68 4.02 3.73
N VAL A 65 3.30 3.36 4.71
CA VAL A 65 2.61 2.92 5.93
C VAL A 65 2.01 4.11 6.66
N GLU A 66 2.74 5.23 6.69
CA GLU A 66 2.32 6.53 7.25
C GLU A 66 1.34 7.29 6.35
N GLY A 67 1.03 6.79 5.14
CA GLY A 67 0.05 7.39 4.22
C GLY A 67 0.54 8.65 3.49
N VAL A 68 1.84 8.93 3.52
CA VAL A 68 2.42 10.15 2.93
C VAL A 68 2.66 9.99 1.42
N LEU A 69 2.87 8.76 0.94
CA LEU A 69 3.04 8.47 -0.50
C LEU A 69 1.73 8.45 -1.30
N MET A 70 0.61 8.17 -0.64
CA MET A 70 -0.71 8.11 -1.25
C MET A 70 -1.67 8.92 -0.37
N PRO A 71 -1.79 10.24 -0.60
CA PRO A 71 -2.60 11.10 0.24
C PRO A 71 -4.11 10.82 0.10
N GLU A 72 -4.54 10.29 -1.05
CA GLU A 72 -5.92 9.85 -1.27
C GLU A 72 -6.03 8.34 -1.05
N PRO A 73 -6.73 7.89 0.01
CA PRO A 73 -6.89 6.48 0.28
C PRO A 73 -7.90 5.85 -0.69
N LEU A 74 -7.55 4.69 -1.25
CA LEU A 74 -8.45 3.87 -2.06
C LEU A 74 -9.37 3.08 -1.14
N ILE A 75 -10.52 3.66 -0.82
CA ILE A 75 -11.52 3.09 0.08
C ILE A 75 -12.66 2.49 -0.75
N PRO A 76 -13.01 1.21 -0.57
CA PRO A 76 -14.17 0.66 -1.26
C PRO A 76 -15.46 1.38 -0.82
N PRO A 77 -16.38 1.68 -1.74
CA PRO A 77 -17.70 2.21 -1.40
C PRO A 77 -18.49 1.26 -0.49
N ASP A 78 -19.50 1.79 0.20
CA ASP A 78 -20.46 1.00 0.99
C ASP A 78 -21.88 1.40 0.59
N THR A 79 -22.29 0.99 -0.62
CA THR A 79 -23.58 1.38 -1.22
C THR A 79 -24.70 0.40 -0.90
N GLY A 80 -24.38 -0.75 -0.31
CA GLY A 80 -25.32 -1.85 -0.06
C GLY A 80 -25.19 -3.01 -1.06
N ASP A 81 -24.46 -2.83 -2.17
CA ASP A 81 -24.11 -3.89 -3.12
C ASP A 81 -22.59 -4.15 -3.06
N LEU A 82 -22.20 -5.13 -2.25
CA LEU A 82 -20.79 -5.47 -2.05
C LEU A 82 -20.06 -5.79 -3.35
N ARG A 83 -20.72 -6.48 -4.30
CA ARG A 83 -20.06 -6.86 -5.56
C ARG A 83 -19.78 -5.62 -6.39
N ALA A 84 -20.77 -4.76 -6.56
CA ALA A 84 -20.60 -3.51 -7.31
C ALA A 84 -19.55 -2.60 -6.65
N ASP A 85 -19.56 -2.51 -5.31
CA ASP A 85 -18.59 -1.74 -4.54
C ASP A 85 -17.15 -2.23 -4.76
N LEU A 86 -16.91 -3.54 -4.67
CA LEU A 86 -15.59 -4.12 -4.87
C LEU A 86 -15.10 -4.02 -6.31
N VAL A 87 -16.00 -4.14 -7.30
CA VAL A 87 -15.66 -3.92 -8.71
C VAL A 87 -15.25 -2.47 -8.94
N SER A 88 -16.05 -1.50 -8.49
CA SER A 88 -15.73 -0.07 -8.59
C SER A 88 -14.39 0.26 -7.95
N TRP A 89 -14.16 -0.23 -6.72
CA TRP A 89 -12.90 -0.05 -6.02
C TRP A 89 -11.71 -0.63 -6.79
N LEU A 90 -11.88 -1.82 -7.38
CA LEU A 90 -10.82 -2.48 -8.13
C LEU A 90 -10.49 -1.75 -9.43
N HIS A 91 -11.48 -1.10 -10.08
CA HIS A 91 -11.20 -0.18 -11.20
C HIS A 91 -10.33 0.99 -10.76
N ASP A 92 -10.65 1.63 -9.63
CA ASP A 92 -9.85 2.75 -9.11
C ASP A 92 -8.42 2.30 -8.78
N VAL A 93 -8.26 1.13 -8.17
CA VAL A 93 -6.96 0.52 -7.89
C VAL A 93 -6.18 0.28 -9.19
N PHE A 94 -6.79 -0.34 -10.21
CA PHE A 94 -6.12 -0.57 -11.49
C PHE A 94 -5.78 0.75 -12.19
N HIS A 95 -6.65 1.75 -12.14
CA HIS A 95 -6.37 3.07 -12.69
C HIS A 95 -5.13 3.69 -12.04
N VAL A 96 -5.01 3.64 -10.71
CA VAL A 96 -3.82 4.13 -9.99
C VAL A 96 -2.57 3.34 -10.36
N LEU A 97 -2.66 2.01 -10.43
CA LEU A 97 -1.51 1.14 -10.72
C LEU A 97 -0.99 1.26 -12.15
N GLN A 98 -1.84 1.66 -13.10
CA GLN A 98 -1.43 1.94 -14.49
C GLN A 98 -0.71 3.28 -14.66
N ARG A 99 -0.72 4.15 -13.64
CA ARG A 99 0.01 5.43 -13.68
C ARG A 99 1.47 5.24 -13.28
N SER A 100 2.32 6.16 -13.70
CA SER A 100 3.75 6.18 -13.36
C SER A 100 4.02 6.07 -11.85
N GLU A 101 3.19 6.71 -11.04
CA GLU A 101 3.25 6.74 -9.59
C GLU A 101 2.98 5.34 -9.00
N GLY A 102 1.96 4.64 -9.53
CA GLY A 102 1.64 3.26 -9.17
C GLY A 102 2.75 2.29 -9.58
N GLU A 103 3.32 2.43 -10.78
CA GLU A 103 4.44 1.60 -11.20
C GLU A 103 5.68 1.78 -10.31
N ASN A 104 5.97 3.02 -9.90
CA ASN A 104 7.05 3.33 -8.96
C ASN A 104 6.81 2.68 -7.61
N LEU A 105 5.55 2.67 -7.13
CA LEU A 105 5.18 2.03 -5.87
C LEU A 105 5.42 0.52 -5.93
N ILE A 106 4.97 -0.14 -6.99
CA ILE A 106 5.17 -1.58 -7.19
C ILE A 106 6.66 -1.94 -7.30
N ARG A 107 7.47 -1.14 -8.01
CA ARG A 107 8.93 -1.31 -8.03
C ARG A 107 9.54 -1.19 -6.64
N SER A 108 9.09 -0.22 -5.84
CA SER A 108 9.58 -0.05 -4.47
C SER A 108 9.25 -1.26 -3.58
N PHE A 109 8.08 -1.89 -3.77
CA PHE A 109 7.71 -3.11 -3.04
C PHE A 109 8.58 -4.29 -3.43
N ALA A 110 8.83 -4.48 -4.73
CA ALA A 110 9.70 -5.55 -5.21
C ALA A 110 11.12 -5.42 -4.61
N ALA A 111 11.66 -4.20 -4.57
CA ALA A 111 12.96 -3.92 -3.96
C ALA A 111 12.95 -4.19 -2.45
N ALA A 112 11.94 -3.67 -1.73
CA ALA A 112 11.79 -3.89 -0.29
C ALA A 112 11.67 -5.38 0.06
N ALA A 113 10.88 -6.13 -0.71
CA ALA A 113 10.66 -7.55 -0.49
C ALA A 113 11.92 -8.40 -0.68
N ALA A 114 12.82 -7.98 -1.58
CA ALA A 114 14.10 -8.65 -1.81
C ALA A 114 15.12 -8.40 -0.69
N GLU A 115 14.99 -7.29 0.04
CA GLU A 115 16.01 -6.82 0.99
C GLU A 115 15.69 -7.15 2.45
N ASN A 116 14.41 -7.11 2.87
CA ASN A 116 14.08 -7.18 4.29
C ASN A 116 12.68 -7.77 4.58
N ALA A 117 12.65 -8.93 5.23
CA ALA A 117 11.42 -9.62 5.63
C ALA A 117 10.55 -8.82 6.62
N GLU A 118 11.13 -7.94 7.44
CA GLU A 118 10.39 -7.05 8.35
C GLU A 118 9.57 -6.03 7.55
N VAL A 119 10.18 -5.46 6.52
CA VAL A 119 9.54 -4.46 5.66
C VAL A 119 8.38 -5.08 4.89
N THR A 120 8.57 -6.30 4.38
CA THR A 120 7.51 -7.09 3.75
C THR A 120 6.34 -7.34 4.70
N ARG A 121 6.61 -7.59 6.00
CA ARG A 121 5.56 -7.79 7.00
C ARG A 121 4.74 -6.52 7.20
N ARG A 122 5.39 -5.35 7.34
CA ARG A 122 4.69 -4.06 7.48
C ARG A 122 3.80 -3.74 6.28
N ILE A 123 4.28 -4.03 5.06
CA ILE A 123 3.47 -3.87 3.84
C ILE A 123 2.25 -4.80 3.90
N ARG A 124 2.45 -6.08 4.24
CA ARG A 124 1.35 -7.06 4.37
C ARG A 124 0.33 -6.60 5.41
N ASP A 125 0.77 -6.16 6.58
CA ASP A 125 -0.14 -5.74 7.65
C ASP A 125 -0.97 -4.51 7.22
N LYS A 126 -0.34 -3.54 6.54
CA LYS A 126 -1.00 -2.33 6.03
C LYS A 126 -2.00 -2.61 4.90
N LEU A 127 -1.63 -3.50 3.96
CA LEU A 127 -2.46 -3.82 2.80
C LEU A 127 -3.48 -4.95 3.09
N GLY A 128 -3.22 -5.80 4.06
CA GLY A 128 -4.12 -6.85 4.54
C GLY A 128 -5.03 -6.32 5.65
N ALA A 129 -4.90 -6.87 6.86
CA ALA A 129 -5.82 -6.62 7.98
C ALA A 129 -5.99 -5.13 8.35
N GLY A 130 -4.98 -4.28 8.14
CA GLY A 130 -5.04 -2.85 8.40
C GLY A 130 -5.65 -2.01 7.27
N SER A 131 -6.14 -2.64 6.20
CA SER A 131 -6.62 -1.94 5.01
C SER A 131 -8.09 -1.52 5.09
N ALA A 132 -8.44 -0.52 4.28
CA ALA A 132 -9.83 -0.13 4.05
C ALA A 132 -10.67 -1.26 3.44
N LEU A 133 -10.04 -2.15 2.65
CA LEU A 133 -10.68 -3.34 2.10
C LEU A 133 -11.13 -4.31 3.22
N SER A 134 -10.23 -4.63 4.16
CA SER A 134 -10.58 -5.51 5.28
C SER A 134 -11.72 -4.93 6.12
N ALA A 135 -11.67 -3.63 6.43
CA ALA A 135 -12.76 -2.95 7.14
C ALA A 135 -14.10 -3.03 6.37
N ARG A 136 -14.09 -2.86 5.05
CA ARG A 136 -15.31 -2.99 4.23
C ARG A 136 -15.88 -4.40 4.25
N LEU A 137 -15.02 -5.42 4.15
CA LEU A 137 -15.43 -6.83 4.19
C LEU A 137 -16.05 -7.19 5.54
N GLU A 138 -15.47 -6.70 6.64
CA GLU A 138 -16.05 -6.85 7.98
C GLU A 138 -17.43 -6.19 8.10
N SER A 139 -17.59 -4.97 7.57
CA SER A 139 -18.90 -4.29 7.48
C SER A 139 -19.92 -5.14 6.70
N ALA A 140 -19.49 -5.74 5.58
CA ALA A 140 -20.35 -6.58 4.75
C ALA A 140 -20.84 -7.84 5.48
N VAL A 141 -19.97 -8.46 6.29
CA VAL A 141 -20.33 -9.60 7.15
C VAL A 141 -21.35 -9.16 8.20
N ALA A 142 -21.12 -8.03 8.87
CA ALA A 142 -22.04 -7.51 9.88
C ALA A 142 -23.42 -7.16 9.28
N ALA A 143 -23.45 -6.71 8.03
CA ALA A 143 -24.67 -6.43 7.28
C ALA A 143 -25.36 -7.68 6.67
N GLY A 144 -24.76 -8.87 6.81
CA GLY A 144 -25.28 -10.12 6.23
C GLY A 144 -25.14 -10.22 4.70
N GLN A 145 -24.31 -9.36 4.08
CA GLN A 145 -24.01 -9.38 2.64
C GLN A 145 -23.01 -10.48 2.28
N LEU A 146 -22.18 -10.90 3.23
CA LEU A 146 -21.12 -11.89 3.04
C LEU A 146 -21.12 -12.90 4.19
N ALA A 147 -21.04 -14.19 3.87
CA ALA A 147 -20.89 -15.24 4.87
C ALA A 147 -19.41 -15.32 5.33
N PRO A 148 -19.12 -15.37 6.65
CA PRO A 148 -17.75 -15.45 7.15
C PRO A 148 -17.22 -16.89 7.08
N THR A 149 -17.02 -17.40 5.86
CA THR A 149 -16.54 -18.78 5.63
C THR A 149 -15.04 -18.93 5.86
N VAL A 150 -14.30 -17.82 5.76
CA VAL A 150 -12.86 -17.68 6.05
C VAL A 150 -12.62 -16.37 6.82
N PRO A 151 -11.48 -16.20 7.50
CA PRO A 151 -11.12 -14.90 8.06
C PRO A 151 -11.07 -13.82 6.97
N MET A 152 -11.74 -12.67 7.18
CA MET A 152 -11.80 -11.58 6.18
C MET A 152 -10.44 -10.96 5.88
N SER A 153 -9.48 -11.08 6.80
CA SER A 153 -8.08 -10.73 6.58
C SER A 153 -7.46 -11.59 5.48
N GLU A 154 -7.69 -12.91 5.48
CA GLU A 154 -7.17 -13.83 4.45
C GLU A 154 -7.83 -13.58 3.09
N PHE A 155 -9.13 -13.29 3.09
CA PHE A 155 -9.84 -12.90 1.86
C PHE A 155 -9.25 -11.63 1.25
N GLY A 156 -9.01 -10.60 2.07
CA GLY A 156 -8.34 -9.37 1.65
C GLY A 156 -6.93 -9.63 1.11
N GLU A 157 -6.16 -10.49 1.77
CA GLU A 157 -4.82 -10.89 1.33
C GLU A 157 -4.82 -11.57 -0.06
N VAL A 158 -5.79 -12.43 -0.35
CA VAL A 158 -5.94 -13.05 -1.68
C VAL A 158 -6.15 -12.00 -2.76
N LEU A 159 -7.05 -11.05 -2.53
CA LEU A 159 -7.37 -10.00 -3.50
C LEU A 159 -6.17 -9.07 -3.71
N VAL A 160 -5.53 -8.61 -2.63
CA VAL A 160 -4.32 -7.78 -2.69
C VAL A 160 -3.17 -8.51 -3.37
N GLY A 161 -2.96 -9.79 -3.05
CA GLY A 161 -1.93 -10.62 -3.68
C GLY A 161 -2.13 -10.74 -5.19
N ALA A 162 -3.37 -10.96 -5.64
CA ALA A 162 -3.71 -10.98 -7.06
C ALA A 162 -3.44 -9.62 -7.74
N ILE A 163 -3.80 -8.51 -7.10
CA ILE A 163 -3.54 -7.15 -7.60
C ILE A 163 -2.03 -6.91 -7.76
N ILE A 164 -1.24 -7.18 -6.72
CA ILE A 164 0.22 -6.99 -6.73
C ILE A 164 0.89 -7.87 -7.79
N LEU A 165 0.49 -9.14 -7.90
CA LEU A 165 1.04 -10.05 -8.91
C LEU A 165 0.74 -9.55 -10.33
N ARG A 166 -0.48 -9.11 -10.61
CA ARG A 166 -0.86 -8.54 -11.91
C ARG A 166 -0.06 -7.29 -12.23
N ALA A 167 0.11 -6.41 -11.25
CA ALA A 167 0.89 -5.19 -11.43
C ALA A 167 2.38 -5.47 -11.69
N LEU A 168 2.98 -6.41 -10.95
CA LEU A 168 4.36 -6.85 -11.17
C LEU A 168 4.54 -7.49 -12.55
N ALA A 169 3.59 -8.32 -12.98
CA ALA A 169 3.60 -8.98 -14.27
C ALA A 169 3.16 -8.06 -15.43
N ARG A 170 2.80 -6.79 -15.15
CA ARG A 170 2.28 -5.83 -16.13
C ARG A 170 1.14 -6.39 -16.98
N VAL A 171 0.24 -7.14 -16.33
CA VAL A 171 -0.94 -7.69 -16.99
C VAL A 171 -1.84 -6.53 -17.38
N GLU A 172 -2.19 -6.44 -18.66
CA GLU A 172 -3.16 -5.45 -19.13
C GLU A 172 -4.48 -5.64 -18.37
N THR A 173 -5.02 -4.54 -17.86
CA THR A 173 -6.29 -4.52 -17.14
C THR A 173 -7.29 -3.71 -17.96
N ASP A 174 -8.29 -4.41 -18.47
CA ASP A 174 -9.49 -3.85 -19.07
C ASP A 174 -10.61 -3.73 -18.02
N ASP A 175 -11.72 -3.10 -18.39
CA ASP A 175 -12.84 -2.92 -17.47
C ASP A 175 -13.37 -4.27 -16.95
N ALA A 176 -13.43 -5.28 -17.83
CA ALA A 176 -13.89 -6.61 -17.46
C ALA A 176 -12.90 -7.38 -16.55
N SER A 177 -11.65 -6.92 -16.37
CA SER A 177 -10.69 -7.57 -15.47
C SER A 177 -11.10 -7.45 -14.02
N ALA A 178 -11.72 -6.32 -13.62
CA ALA A 178 -12.19 -6.13 -12.27
C ALA A 178 -13.33 -7.10 -11.95
N GLU A 179 -14.34 -7.16 -12.83
CA GLU A 179 -15.48 -8.08 -12.71
C GLU A 179 -15.03 -9.54 -12.63
N ARG A 180 -14.12 -9.97 -13.52
CA ARG A 180 -13.60 -11.35 -13.53
C ARG A 180 -12.86 -11.69 -12.24
N LEU A 181 -12.01 -10.80 -11.74
CA LEU A 181 -11.27 -11.06 -10.51
C LEU A 181 -12.21 -11.15 -9.30
N ILE A 182 -13.18 -10.23 -9.18
CA ILE A 182 -14.16 -10.27 -8.11
C ILE A 182 -15.04 -11.52 -8.20
N ALA A 183 -15.45 -11.93 -9.41
CA ALA A 183 -16.21 -13.17 -9.60
C ALA A 183 -15.39 -14.40 -9.16
N VAL A 184 -14.12 -14.50 -9.54
CA VAL A 184 -13.25 -15.61 -9.10
C VAL A 184 -13.12 -15.66 -7.58
N VAL A 185 -12.98 -14.51 -6.93
CA VAL A 185 -12.75 -14.44 -5.48
C VAL A 185 -14.05 -14.65 -4.67
N LEU A 186 -15.19 -14.12 -5.13
CA LEU A 186 -16.47 -14.27 -4.43
C LEU A 186 -17.18 -15.59 -4.73
N ASP A 187 -17.15 -16.05 -5.98
CA ASP A 187 -17.94 -17.20 -6.41
C ASP A 187 -17.13 -18.50 -6.31
N GLY A 188 -15.81 -18.40 -6.45
CA GLY A 188 -14.89 -19.55 -6.43
C GLY A 188 -15.11 -20.54 -7.58
N PRO A 189 -14.14 -21.41 -7.87
CA PRO A 189 -14.41 -22.56 -8.73
C PRO A 189 -15.30 -23.56 -7.98
N ALA A 190 -16.41 -23.98 -8.59
CA ALA A 190 -17.18 -25.11 -8.09
C ALA A 190 -16.29 -26.36 -8.13
N LEU A 191 -15.98 -26.92 -6.96
CA LEU A 191 -15.37 -28.24 -6.88
C LEU A 191 -16.50 -29.27 -6.98
N ASP A 192 -16.47 -30.09 -8.03
CA ASP A 192 -17.31 -31.30 -8.07
C ASP A 192 -16.97 -32.15 -6.84
N ARG A 193 -17.99 -32.43 -6.02
CA ARG A 193 -17.88 -33.34 -4.87
C ARG A 193 -18.20 -34.77 -5.27
#